data_AF-A0ABD0QVP0-F1
#
_entry.id   AF-A0ABD0QVP0-F1
#
_cell.length_a   1.000
_cell.length_b   1.000
_cell.length_c   1.000
_cell.angle_alpha   90.00
_cell.angle_beta   90.00
_cell.angle_gamma   90.00
#
_symmetry.space_group_name_H-M   'P 1'
#
loop_
_entity.id
_entity.type
_entity.pdbx_description
1 polymer ?
#
loop_
_entity_poly.entity_id
_entity_poly.type
_entity_poly.pdbx_seq_one_letter_code
_entity_poly.pdbx_strand_id
1 'polypeptide(L)'
;HPRLILSEDKKKVWCGERHQHPLNNRERFDRVVCVLGCEGFTSGRHYWEVEVGGKTDWDLGVASHSCNRKGKITVSPSNGYWFLSLRDKNNYAFRTEPSTVLPLSQKPQKIGLFVDYEKGQVSFYNVDVKTHIYTFMDNFSETIYPFFSPCTNKTGKNEAPLVITPVLLN
;
A
#
# COMPACT_ATOMS: atom_id res chain seq x y z
N HIS A 1 -5.02 -11.38 -1.91
CA HIS A 1 -5.11 -12.47 -0.91
C HIS A 1 -6.55 -12.97 -0.78
N PRO A 2 -6.83 -14.28 -0.54
CA PRO A 2 -8.20 -14.84 -0.49
C PRO A 2 -9.12 -14.28 0.59
N ARG A 3 -8.56 -13.66 1.63
CA ARG A 3 -9.36 -12.98 2.68
C ARG A 3 -9.80 -11.56 2.32
N LEU A 4 -9.32 -11.00 1.21
CA LEU A 4 -9.65 -9.62 0.85
C LEU A 4 -10.98 -9.58 0.13
N ILE A 5 -11.84 -8.66 0.56
CA ILE A 5 -13.07 -8.30 -0.15
C ILE A 5 -12.81 -6.96 -0.85
N LEU A 6 -13.23 -6.89 -2.11
CA LEU A 6 -13.18 -5.67 -2.93
C LEU A 6 -14.62 -5.17 -3.12
N SER A 7 -14.81 -3.86 -3.13
CA SER A 7 -16.06 -3.26 -3.62
C SER A 7 -16.26 -3.54 -5.11
N GLU A 8 -17.49 -3.39 -5.59
CA GLU A 8 -17.86 -3.61 -6.99
C GLU A 8 -17.04 -2.73 -7.95
N ASP A 9 -16.84 -1.46 -7.60
CA ASP A 9 -16.01 -0.49 -8.33
C ASP A 9 -14.49 -0.74 -8.18
N LYS A 10 -14.09 -1.73 -7.35
CA LYS A 10 -12.71 -2.10 -7.02
C LYS A 10 -11.89 -0.95 -6.41
N LYS A 11 -12.54 0.08 -5.84
CA LYS A 11 -11.87 1.21 -5.19
C LYS A 11 -11.71 1.03 -3.68
N LYS A 12 -12.41 0.07 -3.06
CA LYS A 12 -12.33 -0.25 -1.64
C LYS A 12 -11.81 -1.66 -1.41
N VAL A 13 -10.95 -1.82 -0.41
CA VAL A 13 -10.46 -3.13 0.01
C VAL A 13 -10.43 -3.26 1.53
N TRP A 14 -10.94 -4.37 2.05
CA TRP A 14 -10.88 -4.71 3.48
C TRP A 14 -10.65 -6.21 3.68
N CYS A 15 -10.27 -6.58 4.89
CA CYS A 15 -10.06 -7.98 5.26
C CYS A 15 -11.34 -8.57 5.83
N GLY A 16 -11.89 -9.55 5.13
CA GLY A 16 -13.03 -10.32 5.58
C GLY A 16 -12.68 -11.35 6.66
N GLU A 17 -13.72 -11.85 7.30
CA GLU A 17 -13.63 -12.90 8.32
C GLU A 17 -13.26 -14.25 7.71
N ARG A 18 -13.85 -14.58 6.57
CA ARG A 18 -13.71 -15.88 5.90
C ARG A 18 -12.71 -15.81 4.75
N HIS A 19 -12.05 -16.93 4.50
CA HIS A 19 -11.37 -17.14 3.23
C HIS A 19 -12.42 -17.27 2.14
N GLN A 20 -12.30 -16.45 1.10
CA GLN A 20 -13.00 -16.74 -0.14
C GLN A 20 -12.33 -17.97 -0.78
N HIS A 21 -13.05 -18.64 -1.68
CA HIS A 21 -12.53 -19.74 -2.50
C HIS A 21 -12.23 -19.28 -3.94
N PRO A 22 -11.36 -18.28 -4.17
CA PRO A 22 -10.98 -17.93 -5.52
C PRO A 22 -10.10 -19.04 -6.11
N LEU A 23 -10.15 -19.19 -7.44
CA LEU A 23 -9.20 -20.04 -8.16
C LEU A 23 -7.76 -19.66 -7.78
N ASN A 24 -6.96 -20.67 -7.44
CA ASN A 24 -5.56 -20.49 -7.11
C ASN A 24 -4.81 -20.06 -8.38
N ASN A 25 -4.24 -18.85 -8.36
CA ASN A 25 -3.43 -18.29 -9.44
C ASN A 25 -2.06 -17.89 -8.87
N ARG A 26 -0.99 -18.11 -9.64
CA ARG A 26 0.38 -17.68 -9.32
C ARG A 26 0.47 -16.19 -8.98
N GLU A 27 -0.35 -15.34 -9.59
CA GLU A 27 -0.37 -13.89 -9.35
C GLU A 27 -0.93 -13.46 -7.99
N ARG A 28 -1.60 -14.36 -7.25
CA ARG A 28 -2.21 -14.04 -5.95
C ARG A 28 -1.21 -14.15 -4.80
N PHE A 29 -1.28 -13.20 -3.87
CA PHE A 29 -0.69 -13.35 -2.54
C PHE A 29 -1.43 -14.40 -1.72
N ASP A 30 -0.71 -15.37 -1.14
CA ASP A 30 -1.28 -16.51 -0.41
C ASP A 30 -1.23 -16.36 1.12
N ARG A 31 -0.23 -15.64 1.65
CA ARG A 31 -0.02 -15.46 3.10
C ARG A 31 -0.19 -14.01 3.56
N VAL A 32 0.28 -13.04 2.78
CA VAL A 32 0.17 -11.62 3.14
C VAL A 32 -1.15 -11.07 2.64
N VAL A 33 -1.88 -10.38 3.51
CA VAL A 33 -3.24 -9.88 3.28
C VAL A 33 -3.20 -8.59 2.46
N CYS A 34 -2.72 -8.70 1.22
CA CYS A 34 -2.55 -7.58 0.28
C CYS A 34 -3.08 -7.88 -1.13
N VAL A 35 -3.16 -6.82 -1.92
CA VAL A 35 -3.59 -6.77 -3.32
C VAL A 35 -2.80 -5.70 -4.07
N LEU A 36 -2.63 -5.88 -5.38
CA LEU A 36 -2.03 -4.90 -6.27
C LEU A 36 -3.12 -4.14 -7.05
N GLY A 37 -2.78 -2.94 -7.50
CA GLY A 37 -3.54 -2.21 -8.52
C GLY A 37 -3.70 -3.02 -9.80
N CYS A 38 -4.77 -2.78 -10.54
CA CYS A 38 -5.01 -3.44 -11.83
C CYS A 38 -4.05 -2.96 -12.92
N GLU A 39 -3.70 -1.67 -12.89
CA GLU A 39 -2.77 -1.05 -13.82
C GLU A 39 -1.40 -0.91 -13.15
N GLY A 40 -0.37 -1.28 -13.89
CA GLY A 40 1.02 -1.09 -13.51
C GLY A 40 1.67 0.00 -14.37
N PHE A 41 2.76 0.57 -13.87
CA PHE A 41 3.47 1.66 -14.50
C PHE A 41 4.83 1.20 -15.01
N THR A 42 5.16 1.58 -16.24
CA THR A 42 6.49 1.36 -16.86
C THR A 42 7.16 2.67 -17.28
N SER A 43 6.49 3.80 -17.07
CA SER A 43 6.93 5.15 -17.44
C SER A 43 5.97 6.18 -16.85
N GLY A 44 6.41 7.43 -16.82
CA GLY A 44 5.60 8.59 -16.50
C GLY A 44 5.45 8.87 -15.01
N ARG A 45 4.60 9.87 -14.75
CA ARG A 45 4.28 10.34 -13.40
C ARG A 45 2.85 9.99 -13.04
N HIS A 46 2.68 9.37 -11.88
CA HIS A 46 1.40 8.84 -11.42
C HIS A 46 1.13 9.32 -10.00
N TYR A 47 -0.12 9.66 -9.71
CA TYR A 47 -0.54 10.09 -8.39
C TYR A 47 -1.89 9.48 -8.03
N TRP A 48 -2.03 9.03 -6.78
CA TRP A 48 -3.31 8.60 -6.24
C TRP A 48 -3.38 8.86 -4.74
N GLU A 49 -4.60 8.96 -4.22
CA GLU A 49 -4.87 9.16 -2.81
C GLU A 49 -5.65 7.99 -2.22
N VAL A 50 -5.33 7.66 -0.97
CA VAL A 50 -5.96 6.56 -0.23
C VAL A 50 -6.42 7.04 1.12
N GLU A 51 -7.72 6.92 1.39
CA GLU A 51 -8.26 7.08 2.73
C GLU A 51 -7.87 5.88 3.60
N VAL A 52 -7.31 6.19 4.76
CA VAL A 52 -6.83 5.25 5.78
C VAL A 52 -7.47 5.51 7.14
N GLY A 53 -8.37 6.50 7.22
CA GLY A 53 -9.07 6.89 8.43
C GLY A 53 -9.76 5.72 9.13
N GLY A 54 -9.73 5.72 10.46
CA GLY A 54 -10.32 4.65 11.28
C GLY A 54 -9.51 3.34 11.31
N LYS A 55 -8.45 3.17 10.50
CA LYS A 55 -7.60 1.98 10.55
C LYS A 55 -6.51 2.06 11.62
N THR A 56 -6.12 0.90 12.11
CA THR A 56 -5.05 0.71 13.10
C THR A 56 -3.79 0.10 12.49
N ASP A 57 -3.96 -0.63 11.38
CA ASP A 57 -2.90 -1.35 10.71
C ASP A 57 -3.15 -1.35 9.19
N TRP A 58 -2.14 -0.98 8.41
CA TRP A 58 -2.15 -1.07 6.95
C TRP A 58 -0.74 -0.95 6.36
N ASP A 59 -0.60 -1.31 5.08
CA ASP A 59 0.58 -1.01 4.27
C ASP A 59 0.14 -0.39 2.93
N LEU A 60 0.79 0.70 2.52
CA LEU A 60 0.53 1.43 1.28
C LEU A 60 1.83 1.78 0.56
N GLY A 61 1.89 1.54 -0.75
CA GLY A 61 3.08 1.89 -1.55
C GLY A 61 3.01 1.35 -2.97
N VAL A 62 4.15 0.90 -3.47
CA VAL A 62 4.26 0.18 -4.74
C VAL A 62 5.05 -1.13 -4.56
N ALA A 63 4.81 -2.08 -5.46
CA ALA A 63 5.55 -3.32 -5.56
C ALA A 63 5.91 -3.63 -7.01
N SER A 64 7.07 -4.24 -7.24
CA SER A 64 7.52 -4.60 -8.58
C SER A 64 6.77 -5.82 -9.11
N HIS A 65 6.74 -5.99 -10.44
CA HIS A 65 6.07 -7.12 -11.08
C HIS A 65 6.58 -8.47 -10.55
N SER A 66 7.91 -8.60 -10.45
CA SER A 66 8.63 -9.81 -10.03
C SER A 66 8.62 -10.09 -8.52
N CYS A 67 8.03 -9.21 -7.70
CA CYS A 67 8.03 -9.38 -6.25
C CYS A 67 7.48 -10.76 -5.81
N ASN A 68 8.09 -11.36 -4.78
CA ASN A 68 7.62 -12.65 -4.29
C ASN A 68 6.22 -12.53 -3.67
N ARG A 69 5.25 -13.30 -4.16
CA ARG A 69 3.86 -13.30 -3.69
C ARG A 69 3.50 -14.51 -2.82
N LYS A 70 4.44 -15.43 -2.61
CA LYS A 70 4.19 -16.72 -1.95
C LYS A 70 4.89 -16.82 -0.59
N GLY A 71 4.19 -17.38 0.39
CA GLY A 71 4.71 -17.59 1.73
C GLY A 71 5.08 -16.29 2.43
N LYS A 72 6.11 -16.35 3.29
CA LYS A 72 6.59 -15.16 3.99
C LYS A 72 7.34 -14.28 2.99
N ILE A 73 6.95 -13.02 2.90
CA ILE A 73 7.66 -12.03 2.08
C ILE A 73 8.66 -11.27 2.96
N THR A 74 9.81 -10.94 2.38
CA THR A 74 10.75 -9.97 2.93
C THR A 74 10.47 -8.63 2.28
N VAL A 75 10.20 -7.61 3.08
CA VAL A 75 9.71 -6.32 2.59
C VAL A 75 10.84 -5.30 2.65
N SER A 76 11.37 -4.97 1.47
CA SER A 76 12.41 -3.97 1.27
C SER A 76 12.45 -3.55 -0.21
N PRO A 77 13.06 -2.39 -0.53
CA PRO A 77 13.35 -1.99 -1.90
C PRO A 77 14.08 -3.08 -2.70
N SER A 78 15.09 -3.71 -2.09
CA SER A 78 15.87 -4.82 -2.67
C SER A 78 15.03 -6.06 -3.03
N ASN A 79 13.83 -6.21 -2.45
CA ASN A 79 12.88 -7.27 -2.74
C ASN A 79 11.68 -6.78 -3.58
N GLY A 80 11.76 -5.58 -4.16
CA GLY A 80 10.72 -5.00 -5.01
C GLY A 80 9.54 -4.41 -4.25
N TYR A 81 9.75 -3.89 -3.03
CA TYR A 81 8.71 -3.30 -2.19
C TYR A 81 9.11 -1.92 -1.66
N TRP A 82 8.30 -0.90 -1.95
CA TRP A 82 8.49 0.48 -1.47
C TRP A 82 7.20 0.98 -0.83
N PHE A 83 7.06 0.82 0.50
CA PHE A 83 5.81 1.16 1.18
C PHE A 83 5.98 1.69 2.60
N LEU A 84 4.94 2.41 3.03
CA LEU A 84 4.69 2.89 4.38
C LEU A 84 3.77 1.91 5.12
N SER A 85 4.15 1.55 6.33
CA SER A 85 3.34 0.74 7.25
C SER A 85 2.81 1.59 8.39
N LEU A 86 1.55 1.36 8.78
CA LEU A 86 1.02 1.71 10.09
C LEU A 86 0.84 0.43 10.92
N ARG A 87 1.29 0.43 12.17
CA ARG A 87 1.02 -0.61 13.17
C ARG A 87 0.56 0.00 14.47
N ASP A 88 -0.26 -0.72 15.23
CA ASP A 88 -0.71 -0.33 16.56
C ASP A 88 -1.22 1.12 16.65
N LYS A 89 -1.97 1.55 15.62
CA LYS A 89 -2.61 2.87 15.47
C LYS A 89 -1.67 4.05 15.21
N ASN A 90 -0.44 4.02 15.69
CA ASN A 90 0.47 5.17 15.76
C ASN A 90 1.91 4.88 15.30
N ASN A 91 2.30 3.62 15.10
CA ASN A 91 3.66 3.26 14.72
C ASN A 91 3.79 3.28 13.20
N TYR A 92 4.33 4.36 12.66
CA TYR A 92 4.62 4.50 11.24
C TYR A 92 6.05 4.08 10.94
N ALA A 93 6.25 3.31 9.88
CA ALA A 93 7.58 2.96 9.42
C ALA A 93 7.61 2.76 7.90
N PHE A 94 8.63 3.31 7.26
CA PHE A 94 9.00 2.92 5.91
C PHE A 94 9.78 1.62 5.95
N ARG A 95 9.47 0.71 5.02
CA ARG A 95 10.15 -0.58 4.92
C ARG A 95 11.45 -0.47 4.12
N THR A 96 12.29 0.48 4.50
CA THR A 96 13.71 0.58 4.11
C THR A 96 14.54 -0.51 4.79
N GLU A 97 15.81 -0.58 4.43
CA GLU A 97 16.79 -1.50 5.03
C GLU A 97 17.95 -0.69 5.64
N PRO A 98 18.02 -0.52 6.99
CA PRO A 98 17.03 -0.92 7.99
C PRO A 98 15.74 -0.08 7.93
N SER A 99 14.67 -0.54 8.58
CA SER A 99 13.38 0.17 8.57
C SER A 99 13.47 1.54 9.23
N THR A 100 12.99 2.57 8.53
CA THR A 100 12.95 3.95 9.02
C THR A 100 11.63 4.18 9.75
N VAL A 101 11.70 4.26 11.08
CA VAL A 101 10.56 4.64 11.94
C VAL A 101 10.29 6.12 11.79
N LEU A 102 9.02 6.51 11.70
CA LEU A 102 8.61 7.89 11.54
C LEU A 102 7.69 8.34 12.68
N PRO A 103 8.11 9.32 13.50
CA PRO A 103 7.18 10.00 14.39
C PRO A 103 6.33 10.98 13.56
N LEU A 104 5.07 10.65 13.30
CA LEU A 104 4.12 11.59 12.70
C LEU A 104 3.48 12.44 13.79
N SER A 105 3.60 13.76 13.67
CA SER A 105 2.97 14.72 14.58
C SER A 105 1.44 14.72 14.45
N GLN A 106 0.92 14.46 13.25
CA GLN A 106 -0.50 14.35 12.97
C GLN A 106 -0.79 13.06 12.22
N LYS A 107 -1.79 12.31 12.71
CA LYS A 107 -2.25 11.06 12.09
C LYS A 107 -3.01 11.37 10.79
N PRO A 108 -2.49 10.96 9.62
CA PRO A 108 -3.19 11.15 8.36
C PRO A 108 -4.47 10.30 8.33
N GLN A 109 -5.57 10.92 7.90
CA GLN A 109 -6.77 10.24 7.43
C GLN A 109 -6.64 9.85 5.96
N LYS A 110 -5.77 10.54 5.21
CA LYS A 110 -5.53 10.28 3.80
C LYS A 110 -4.04 10.39 3.44
N ILE A 111 -3.55 9.40 2.69
CA ILE A 111 -2.18 9.33 2.19
C ILE A 111 -2.19 9.55 0.67
N GLY A 112 -1.35 10.47 0.21
CA GLY A 112 -1.07 10.66 -1.22
C GLY A 112 0.19 9.90 -1.59
N LEU A 113 0.15 9.20 -2.72
CA LEU A 113 1.28 8.47 -3.28
C LEU A 113 1.59 9.04 -4.66
N PHE A 114 2.85 9.43 -4.86
CA PHE A 114 3.36 9.95 -6.12
C PHE A 114 4.49 9.08 -6.61
N VAL A 115 4.47 8.75 -7.89
CA VAL A 115 5.54 8.04 -8.59
C VAL A 115 6.05 8.92 -9.72
N ASP A 116 7.36 9.09 -9.80
CA ASP A 116 8.05 9.57 -11.00
C ASP A 116 8.96 8.42 -11.47
N TYR A 117 8.50 7.68 -12.48
CA TYR A 117 9.13 6.42 -12.87
C TYR A 117 10.54 6.68 -13.42
N GLU A 118 10.69 7.68 -14.29
CA GLU A 118 11.97 8.03 -14.91
C GLU A 118 13.00 8.52 -13.89
N LYS A 119 12.56 9.18 -12.82
CA LYS A 119 13.44 9.60 -11.71
C LYS A 119 13.61 8.56 -10.62
N GLY A 120 12.90 7.42 -10.71
CA GLY A 120 13.01 6.41 -9.69
C GLY A 120 12.36 6.77 -8.36
N GLN A 121 11.39 7.67 -8.38
CA GLN A 121 10.85 8.30 -7.17
C GLN A 121 9.55 7.62 -6.73
N VAL A 122 9.44 7.32 -5.44
CA VAL A 122 8.15 7.03 -4.78
C VAL A 122 8.00 7.94 -3.55
N SER A 123 7.09 8.91 -3.62
CA SER A 123 6.88 9.90 -2.58
C SER A 123 5.52 9.73 -1.89
N PHE A 124 5.52 9.97 -0.58
CA PHE A 124 4.35 9.85 0.29
C PHE A 124 4.03 11.21 0.90
N TYR A 125 2.73 11.53 0.96
CA TYR A 125 2.24 12.81 1.44
C TYR A 125 1.11 12.60 2.46
N ASN A 126 1.07 13.45 3.48
CA ASN A 126 -0.10 13.61 4.32
C ASN A 126 -1.02 14.62 3.61
N VAL A 127 -2.12 14.13 3.03
CA VAL A 127 -3.02 14.94 2.22
C VAL A 127 -3.76 15.97 3.08
N ASP A 128 -4.08 15.61 4.32
CA ASP A 128 -4.89 16.45 5.22
C ASP A 128 -4.20 17.79 5.54
N VAL A 129 -2.87 17.77 5.68
CA VAL A 129 -2.05 18.96 5.96
C VAL A 129 -1.14 19.35 4.81
N LYS A 130 -1.27 18.69 3.65
CA LYS A 130 -0.51 18.94 2.42
C LYS A 130 1.02 18.94 2.64
N THR A 131 1.51 18.03 3.48
CA THR A 131 2.95 17.90 3.75
C THR A 131 3.54 16.65 3.13
N HIS A 132 4.79 16.77 2.70
CA HIS A 132 5.62 15.61 2.37
C HIS A 132 5.93 14.79 3.62
N ILE A 133 5.91 13.47 3.47
CA ILE A 133 6.26 12.51 4.54
C ILE A 133 7.65 11.95 4.27
N TYR A 134 7.86 11.36 3.10
CA TYR A 134 9.09 10.66 2.73
C TYR A 134 9.13 10.36 1.24
N THR A 135 10.34 10.09 0.74
CA THR A 135 10.58 9.66 -0.63
C THR A 135 11.58 8.52 -0.66
N PHE A 136 11.22 7.41 -1.33
CA PHE A 136 12.19 6.43 -1.80
C PHE A 136 12.78 6.89 -3.13
N MET A 137 14.06 6.59 -3.31
CA MET A 137 14.77 6.71 -4.58
C MET A 137 15.32 5.34 -4.96
N ASP A 138 15.03 4.86 -6.16
CA ASP A 138 15.49 3.57 -6.68
C ASP A 138 15.51 3.58 -8.21
N ASN A 139 16.05 2.57 -8.87
CA ASN A 139 16.00 2.47 -10.34
C ASN A 139 14.98 1.41 -10.76
N PHE A 140 13.91 1.81 -11.44
CA PHE A 140 12.90 0.87 -11.92
C PHE A 140 13.27 0.32 -13.31
N SER A 141 13.34 -1.01 -13.41
CA SER A 141 13.61 -1.73 -14.66
C SER A 141 12.43 -2.61 -15.14
N GLU A 142 11.37 -2.68 -14.34
CA GLU A 142 10.18 -3.49 -14.59
C GLU A 142 8.91 -2.74 -14.19
N THR A 143 7.76 -3.27 -14.60
CA THR A 143 6.48 -2.70 -14.20
C THR A 143 6.33 -2.66 -12.68
N ILE A 144 5.95 -1.52 -12.14
CA ILE A 144 5.58 -1.36 -10.72
C ILE A 144 4.07 -1.20 -10.59
N TYR A 145 3.50 -1.73 -9.51
CA TYR A 145 2.06 -1.71 -9.27
C TYR A 145 1.78 -1.01 -7.95
N PRO A 146 0.70 -0.20 -7.86
CA PRO A 146 0.17 0.24 -6.57
C PRO A 146 -0.05 -0.96 -5.64
N PHE A 147 0.33 -0.83 -4.38
CA PHE A 147 0.27 -1.90 -3.38
C PHE A 147 -0.62 -1.48 -2.21
N PHE A 148 -1.53 -2.38 -1.82
CA PHE A 148 -2.48 -2.15 -0.73
C PHE A 148 -2.57 -3.36 0.18
N SER A 149 -2.43 -3.13 1.49
CA SER A 149 -2.67 -4.12 2.54
C SER A 149 -3.54 -3.49 3.62
N PRO A 150 -4.83 -3.87 3.74
CA PRO A 150 -5.66 -3.41 4.84
C PRO A 150 -5.32 -4.09 6.18
N CYS A 151 -4.30 -4.98 6.19
CA CYS A 151 -3.97 -5.89 7.27
C CYS A 151 -5.16 -6.74 7.74
N THR A 152 -4.98 -7.54 8.79
CA THR A 152 -6.07 -8.36 9.35
C THR A 152 -6.90 -7.58 10.35
N ASN A 153 -8.20 -7.89 10.44
CA ASN A 153 -9.08 -7.39 11.49
C ASN A 153 -9.26 -8.41 12.64
N LYS A 154 -8.16 -8.99 13.17
CA LYS A 154 -8.27 -10.06 14.19
C LYS A 154 -8.91 -9.60 15.50
N THR A 155 -8.80 -8.31 15.83
CA THR A 155 -9.24 -7.74 17.11
C THR A 155 -10.53 -6.95 17.00
N GLY A 156 -11.17 -6.89 15.82
CA GLY A 156 -12.35 -6.05 15.55
C GLY A 156 -12.06 -4.55 15.50
N LYS A 157 -10.79 -4.14 15.59
CA LYS A 157 -10.40 -2.72 15.67
C LYS A 157 -9.91 -2.14 14.34
N ASN A 158 -9.80 -2.94 13.28
CA ASN A 158 -9.22 -2.56 12.00
C ASN A 158 -10.18 -2.83 10.81
N GLU A 159 -11.49 -2.73 11.05
CA GLU A 159 -12.53 -3.15 10.11
C GLU A 159 -12.65 -2.21 8.90
N ALA A 160 -12.30 -0.94 9.08
CA ALA A 160 -12.41 0.08 8.05
C ALA A 160 -11.62 -0.32 6.78
N PRO A 161 -12.17 -0.07 5.58
CA PRO A 161 -11.50 -0.34 4.33
C PRO A 161 -10.37 0.66 4.06
N LEU A 162 -9.44 0.28 3.19
CA LEU A 162 -8.67 1.25 2.42
C LEU A 162 -9.53 1.67 1.22
N VAL A 163 -9.58 2.98 0.93
CA VAL A 163 -10.40 3.53 -0.15
C VAL A 163 -9.56 4.42 -1.06
N ILE A 164 -9.45 4.07 -2.34
CA ILE A 164 -8.88 4.95 -3.36
C ILE A 164 -9.90 6.04 -3.67
N THR A 165 -9.51 7.31 -3.54
CA THR A 165 -10.40 8.45 -3.81
C THR A 165 -10.02 9.20 -5.07
N PRO A 166 -11.00 9.83 -5.76
CA PRO A 166 -10.69 10.84 -6.77
C PRO A 166 -9.84 11.96 -6.17
N VAL A 167 -8.88 12.46 -6.94
CA VAL A 167 -8.09 13.63 -6.58
C VAL A 167 -8.89 14.85 -6.98
N LEU A 168 -9.29 15.65 -5.99
CA LEU A 168 -9.98 16.91 -6.25
C LEU A 168 -8.93 17.97 -6.54
N LEU A 169 -8.88 18.43 -7.79
CA LEU A 169 -8.10 19.59 -8.16
C LEU A 169 -8.88 20.82 -7.68
N ASN A 170 -8.36 21.48 -6.64
CA ASN A 170 -8.85 22.78 -6.20
C ASN A 170 -8.36 23.89 -7.12
#